data_AF-A0A9P4JZE3-F1
#
_entry.id   AF-A0A9P4JZE3-F1
#
_cell.length_a   1.000
_cell.length_b   1.000
_cell.length_c   1.000
_cell.angle_alpha   90.00
_cell.angle_beta   90.00
_cell.angle_gamma   90.00
#
_symmetry.space_group_name_H-M   'P 1'
#
loop_
_entity.id
_entity.type
_entity.pdbx_description
1 polymer ?
#
loop_
_entity_poly.entity_id
_entity_poly.type
_entity_poly.pdbx_seq_one_letter_code
_entity_poly.pdbx_strand_id
1 'polypeptide(L)'
;VLVAMQVFYATTLGLIKVSICLFLIRIFALRKFRIWAWLVIFFIIGWSIMVICSAFLFCTPVAFNWDNTIPGGRCIDQRVGFIMIGCLDLIIDIMVFALPLPIIWGLQLPMANRIALAGIFATGVVTMIISCLRIYNLDQTDYTDITWTAAYTLLWSFSEPAIGISVACAPLLRPLF
;
A
#
# COMPACT_ATOMS: atom_id res chain seq x y z
N VAL A 1 -9.09 -14.55 11.88
CA VAL A 1 -8.66 -13.16 12.17
C VAL A 1 -7.71 -12.62 11.11
N LEU A 2 -6.66 -13.36 10.74
CA LEU A 2 -5.65 -12.95 9.74
C LEU A 2 -6.26 -12.56 8.37
N VAL A 3 -7.22 -13.35 7.87
CA VAL A 3 -7.90 -13.07 6.58
C VAL A 3 -8.59 -11.70 6.59
N ALA A 4 -9.33 -11.37 7.65
CA ALA A 4 -10.04 -10.10 7.74
C ALA A 4 -9.06 -8.92 7.76
N MET A 5 -7.98 -9.02 8.54
CA MET A 5 -6.94 -7.99 8.59
C MET A 5 -6.29 -7.76 7.23
N GLN A 6 -5.98 -8.83 6.49
CA GLN A 6 -5.37 -8.74 5.16
C GLN A 6 -6.29 -8.06 4.14
N VAL A 7 -7.59 -8.36 4.18
CA VAL A 7 -8.59 -7.72 3.31
C VAL A 7 -8.73 -6.22 3.63
N PHE A 8 -8.84 -5.87 4.92
CA PHE A 8 -8.92 -4.47 5.33
C PHE A 8 -7.66 -3.69 4.96
N TYR A 9 -6.48 -4.28 5.17
CA TYR A 9 -5.20 -3.70 4.80
C TYR A 9 -5.13 -3.39 3.30
N ALA A 10 -5.40 -4.39 2.45
CA ALA A 10 -5.34 -4.25 0.99
C ALA A 10 -6.35 -3.23 0.45
N THR A 11 -7.55 -3.20 1.03
CA THR A 11 -8.62 -2.28 0.61
C THR A 11 -8.28 -0.85 1.03
N THR A 12 -7.81 -0.66 2.27
CA THR A 12 -7.50 0.67 2.81
C THR A 12 -6.32 1.29 2.06
N LEU A 13 -5.23 0.56 1.87
CA LEU A 13 -4.08 1.07 1.11
C LEU A 13 -4.42 1.31 -0.35
N GLY A 14 -5.15 0.39 -0.99
CA GLY A 14 -5.59 0.57 -2.38
C GLY A 14 -6.39 1.87 -2.54
N LEU A 15 -7.36 2.11 -1.67
CA LEU A 15 -8.19 3.33 -1.71
C LEU A 15 -7.38 4.60 -1.47
N ILE A 16 -6.41 4.60 -0.54
CA ILE A 16 -5.54 5.76 -0.29
C ILE A 16 -4.73 6.09 -1.56
N LYS A 17 -4.06 5.08 -2.15
CA LYS A 17 -3.21 5.28 -3.34
C LYS A 17 -4.04 5.73 -4.56
N VAL A 18 -5.23 5.16 -4.75
CA VAL A 18 -6.18 5.60 -5.79
C VAL A 18 -6.64 7.04 -5.55
N SER A 19 -6.98 7.40 -4.31
CA SER A 19 -7.38 8.77 -3.95
C SER A 19 -6.30 9.80 -4.29
N ILE A 20 -5.03 9.49 -3.95
CA ILE A 20 -3.87 10.33 -4.31
C ILE A 20 -3.75 10.45 -5.84
N CYS A 21 -3.85 9.36 -6.59
CA CYS A 21 -3.79 9.41 -8.06
C CYS A 21 -4.92 10.24 -8.67
N LEU A 22 -6.15 10.11 -8.15
CA LEU A 22 -7.29 10.90 -8.60
C LEU A 22 -7.13 12.40 -8.29
N PHE A 23 -6.59 12.72 -7.11
CA PHE A 23 -6.27 14.09 -6.72
C PHE A 23 -5.22 14.70 -7.66
N LEU A 24 -4.18 13.93 -8.00
CA LEU A 24 -3.16 14.30 -8.97
C LEU A 24 -3.76 14.55 -10.37
N ILE A 25 -4.64 13.66 -10.85
CA ILE A 25 -5.35 13.82 -12.14
C ILE A 25 -6.18 15.10 -12.15
N ARG A 26 -6.79 15.48 -11.03
CA ARG A 26 -7.59 16.70 -10.90
C ARG A 26 -6.72 17.96 -10.96
N ILE A 27 -5.53 17.94 -10.35
CA ILE A 27 -4.59 19.08 -10.36
C ILE A 27 -3.96 19.26 -11.74
N PHE A 28 -3.54 18.17 -12.38
CA PHE A 28 -2.79 18.22 -13.62
C PHE A 28 -3.66 17.87 -14.83
N ALA A 29 -3.99 18.87 -15.63
CA ALA A 29 -4.82 18.70 -16.82
C ALA A 29 -4.08 18.07 -18.03
N LEU A 30 -2.82 17.64 -17.90
CA LEU A 30 -2.00 17.11 -19.00
C LEU A 30 -2.47 15.72 -19.47
N ARG A 31 -2.75 15.55 -20.77
CA ARG A 31 -3.28 14.29 -21.33
C ARG A 31 -2.35 13.09 -21.12
N LYS A 32 -1.04 13.26 -21.33
CA LYS A 32 -0.04 12.20 -21.10
C LYS A 32 -0.04 11.77 -19.63
N PHE A 33 -0.06 12.74 -18.72
CA PHE A 33 -0.09 12.47 -17.28
C PHE A 33 -1.31 11.67 -16.85
N ARG A 34 -2.51 12.01 -17.34
CA ARG A 34 -3.73 11.26 -17.01
C ARG A 34 -3.66 9.81 -17.45
N ILE A 35 -3.06 9.52 -18.62
CA ILE A 35 -2.89 8.14 -19.11
C ILE A 35 -2.00 7.36 -18.14
N TRP A 36 -0.84 7.91 -17.76
CA TRP A 36 0.06 7.28 -16.79
C TRP A 36 -0.63 7.08 -15.43
N ALA A 37 -1.36 8.08 -14.95
CA ALA A 37 -2.07 7.99 -13.67
C ALA A 37 -3.15 6.89 -13.67
N TRP A 38 -3.92 6.77 -14.76
CA TRP A 38 -4.91 5.69 -14.91
C TRP A 38 -4.27 4.31 -15.01
N LEU A 39 -3.10 4.20 -15.65
CA LEU A 39 -2.32 2.95 -15.65
C LEU A 39 -1.89 2.56 -14.23
N VAL A 40 -1.38 3.51 -13.44
CA VAL A 40 -1.01 3.26 -12.04
C VAL A 40 -2.24 2.85 -11.20
N ILE A 41 -3.39 3.52 -11.37
CA ILE A 41 -4.66 3.13 -10.73
C ILE A 41 -5.03 1.68 -11.07
N PHE A 42 -4.89 1.29 -12.33
CA PHE A 42 -5.16 -0.09 -12.76
C PHE A 42 -4.25 -1.10 -12.04
N PHE A 43 -2.96 -0.81 -11.91
CA PHE A 43 -2.03 -1.65 -11.14
C PHE A 43 -2.39 -1.73 -9.65
N ILE A 44 -2.78 -0.61 -9.03
CA ILE A 44 -3.22 -0.59 -7.62
C ILE A 44 -4.43 -1.49 -7.42
N ILE A 45 -5.46 -1.37 -8.27
CA ILE A 45 -6.67 -2.19 -8.18
C ILE A 45 -6.34 -3.67 -8.38
N GLY A 46 -5.51 -3.98 -9.38
CA GLY A 46 -5.05 -5.35 -9.64
C GLY A 46 -4.33 -5.96 -8.44
N TRP A 47 -3.44 -5.20 -7.80
CA TRP A 47 -2.76 -5.63 -6.56
C TRP A 47 -3.75 -5.84 -5.41
N SER A 48 -4.68 -4.91 -5.15
CA SER A 48 -5.68 -5.09 -4.10
C SER A 48 -6.53 -6.35 -4.30
N ILE A 49 -6.97 -6.62 -5.54
CA ILE A 49 -7.71 -7.84 -5.87
C ILE A 49 -6.84 -9.08 -5.64
N MET A 50 -5.59 -9.06 -6.10
CA MET A 50 -4.64 -10.16 -5.90
C MET A 50 -4.46 -10.47 -4.41
N VAL A 51 -4.28 -9.46 -3.56
CA VAL A 51 -4.12 -9.65 -2.11
C VAL A 51 -5.39 -10.21 -1.48
N ILE A 52 -6.57 -9.72 -1.86
CA ILE A 52 -7.85 -10.24 -1.35
C ILE A 52 -8.04 -11.71 -1.76
N CYS A 53 -7.80 -12.05 -3.02
CA CYS A 53 -7.88 -13.43 -3.51
C CYS A 53 -6.87 -14.33 -2.78
N SER A 54 -5.65 -13.84 -2.54
CA SER A 54 -4.61 -14.58 -1.83
C SER A 54 -5.01 -14.94 -0.40
N ALA A 55 -5.74 -14.04 0.29
CA ALA A 55 -6.21 -14.27 1.65
C ALA A 55 -7.17 -15.48 1.76
N PHE A 56 -7.92 -15.77 0.69
CA PHE A 56 -8.82 -16.93 0.63
C PHE A 56 -8.17 -18.18 0.01
N LEU A 57 -7.27 -18.00 -0.95
CA LEU A 57 -6.72 -19.09 -1.76
C LEU A 57 -5.38 -19.66 -1.26
N PHE A 58 -4.75 -19.06 -0.24
CA PHE A 58 -3.48 -19.54 0.30
C PHE A 58 -3.53 -20.94 0.92
N CYS A 59 -4.70 -21.39 1.38
CA CYS A 59 -4.88 -22.73 1.95
C CYS A 59 -5.93 -23.52 1.18
N THR A 60 -5.63 -24.80 0.92
CA THR A 60 -6.56 -25.75 0.31
C THR A 60 -6.79 -26.92 1.28
N PRO A 61 -8.03 -27.18 1.74
CA PRO A 61 -9.25 -26.40 1.52
C PRO A 61 -9.24 -25.05 2.27
N VAL A 62 -10.05 -24.08 1.83
CA VAL A 62 -10.12 -22.73 2.44
C VAL A 62 -10.43 -22.78 3.94
N ALA A 63 -11.22 -23.77 4.36
CA ALA A 63 -11.55 -24.00 5.77
C ALA A 63 -10.32 -24.27 6.66
N PHE A 64 -9.22 -24.75 6.08
CA PHE A 64 -7.96 -24.99 6.79
C PHE A 64 -7.32 -23.69 7.31
N ASN A 65 -7.75 -22.53 6.81
CA ASN A 65 -7.27 -21.22 7.25
C ASN A 65 -7.76 -20.83 8.66
N TRP A 66 -8.80 -21.49 9.18
CA TRP A 66 -9.29 -21.34 10.56
C TRP A 66 -9.47 -22.65 11.32
N ASP A 67 -9.45 -23.80 10.62
CA ASP A 67 -9.50 -25.12 11.21
C ASP A 67 -8.31 -25.98 10.75
N ASN A 68 -7.22 -25.92 11.52
CA ASN A 68 -5.99 -26.67 11.25
C ASN A 68 -6.14 -28.19 11.52
N THR A 69 -7.30 -28.67 11.96
CA THR A 69 -7.52 -30.09 12.25
C THR A 69 -7.97 -30.89 11.03
N ILE A 70 -8.27 -30.22 9.90
CA ILE A 70 -8.74 -30.87 8.68
C ILE A 70 -7.62 -31.73 8.06
N PRO A 71 -7.83 -33.05 7.91
CA PRO A 71 -6.81 -33.94 7.36
C PRO A 71 -6.55 -33.64 5.87
N GLY A 72 -5.27 -33.56 5.50
CA GLY A 72 -4.84 -33.27 4.13
C GLY A 72 -4.88 -31.79 3.74
N GLY A 73 -5.17 -30.90 4.70
CA GLY A 73 -5.04 -29.46 4.50
C GLY A 73 -3.60 -29.03 4.29
N ARG A 74 -3.38 -28.15 3.31
CA ARG A 74 -2.07 -27.62 2.97
C ARG A 74 -2.18 -26.14 2.62
N CYS A 75 -1.28 -25.34 3.17
CA CYS A 75 -1.12 -23.93 2.86
C CYS A 75 0.17 -23.70 2.08
N ILE A 76 0.15 -22.71 1.19
CA ILE A 76 1.37 -22.12 0.64
C ILE A 76 2.16 -21.47 1.78
N ASP A 77 3.48 -21.45 1.66
CA ASP A 77 4.37 -20.76 2.61
C ASP A 77 3.97 -19.28 2.73
N GLN A 78 3.35 -18.97 3.86
CA GLN A 78 2.80 -17.64 4.15
C GLN A 78 3.91 -16.58 4.20
N ARG A 79 5.13 -16.96 4.59
CA ARG A 79 6.29 -16.05 4.62
C ARG A 79 6.57 -15.51 3.23
N VAL A 80 6.75 -16.42 2.28
CA VAL A 80 7.07 -16.09 0.89
C VAL A 80 5.90 -15.30 0.27
N GLY A 81 4.66 -15.70 0.56
CA GLY A 81 3.46 -14.99 0.09
C GLY A 81 3.41 -13.54 0.56
N PHE A 82 3.62 -13.28 1.85
CA PHE A 82 3.58 -11.91 2.38
C PHE A 82 4.76 -11.04 1.94
N ILE A 83 5.94 -11.62 1.78
CA ILE A 83 7.11 -10.90 1.22
C ILE A 83 6.79 -10.46 -0.22
N MET A 84 6.26 -11.36 -1.07
CA MET A 84 5.90 -11.03 -2.45
C MET A 84 4.82 -9.94 -2.52
N ILE A 85 3.79 -10.02 -1.67
CA ILE A 85 2.76 -8.97 -1.57
C ILE A 85 3.38 -7.62 -1.21
N GLY A 86 4.31 -7.60 -0.25
CA GLY A 86 5.02 -6.38 0.14
C GLY A 86 5.92 -5.81 -0.95
N CYS A 87 6.67 -6.66 -1.67
CA CYS A 87 7.49 -6.22 -2.78
C CYS A 87 6.66 -5.59 -3.91
N LEU A 88 5.51 -6.17 -4.24
CA LEU A 88 4.60 -5.60 -5.23
C LEU A 88 4.00 -4.27 -4.78
N ASP A 89 3.66 -4.16 -3.49
CA ASP A 89 3.14 -2.91 -2.93
C ASP A 89 4.19 -1.78 -2.99
N LEU A 90 5.44 -2.11 -2.67
CA LEU A 90 6.58 -1.20 -2.76
C LEU A 90 6.81 -0.70 -4.19
N ILE A 91 6.68 -1.59 -5.19
CA ILE A 91 6.77 -1.19 -6.61
C ILE A 91 5.68 -0.18 -6.95
N ILE A 92 4.46 -0.41 -6.48
CA ILE A 92 3.34 0.52 -6.68
C ILE A 92 3.61 1.87 -6.01
N ASP A 93 4.18 1.89 -4.81
CA ASP A 93 4.56 3.14 -4.13
C ASP A 93 5.58 3.93 -4.94
N ILE A 94 6.59 3.26 -5.49
CA ILE A 94 7.57 3.88 -6.39
C ILE A 94 6.87 4.45 -7.64
N MET A 95 5.90 3.74 -8.22
CA MET A 95 5.15 4.23 -9.38
C MET A 95 4.32 5.47 -9.06
N VAL A 96 3.61 5.48 -7.92
CA VAL A 96 2.83 6.64 -7.45
C VAL A 96 3.75 7.83 -7.17
N PHE A 97 4.89 7.58 -6.54
CA PHE A 97 5.90 8.59 -6.24
C PHE A 97 6.59 9.17 -7.48
N ALA A 98 6.83 8.34 -8.49
CA ALA A 98 7.44 8.76 -9.76
C ALA A 98 6.48 9.59 -10.62
N LEU A 99 5.17 9.45 -10.44
CA LEU A 99 4.15 10.11 -11.23
C LEU A 99 4.29 11.65 -11.30
N PRO A 100 4.46 12.39 -10.18
CA PRO A 100 4.62 13.85 -10.20
C PRO A 100 6.02 14.34 -10.62
N LEU A 101 7.08 13.52 -10.56
CA LEU A 101 8.47 13.95 -10.79
C LEU A 101 8.71 14.62 -12.16
N PRO A 102 8.22 14.06 -13.29
CA PRO A 102 8.40 14.69 -14.60
C PRO A 102 7.76 16.08 -14.72
N ILE A 103 6.69 16.35 -13.94
CA ILE A 103 6.01 17.64 -13.98
C ILE A 103 6.81 18.70 -13.22
N ILE A 104 7.46 18.32 -12.12
CA ILE A 104 8.29 19.22 -11.30
C ILE A 104 9.44 19.80 -12.12
N TRP A 105 10.05 19.00 -12.97
CA TRP A 105 11.20 19.44 -13.77
C TRP A 105 10.83 20.28 -14.99
N GLY A 106 9.57 20.25 -15.43
CA GLY A 106 9.16 20.85 -16.70
C GLY A 106 8.33 22.13 -16.60
N LEU A 107 7.72 22.45 -15.44
CA LEU A 107 6.66 23.46 -15.39
C LEU A 107 6.72 24.38 -14.17
N GLN A 108 6.60 25.69 -14.39
CA GLN A 108 6.42 26.69 -13.34
C GLN A 108 5.02 26.53 -12.72
N LEU A 109 4.93 25.74 -11.66
CA LEU A 109 3.69 25.49 -10.95
C LEU A 109 3.31 26.67 -10.05
N PRO A 110 2.03 27.05 -9.96
CA PRO A 110 1.58 28.00 -8.95
C PRO A 110 1.85 27.44 -7.55
N MET A 111 2.11 28.31 -6.57
CA MET A 111 2.42 27.91 -5.19
C MET A 111 1.36 26.97 -4.58
N ALA A 112 0.10 27.07 -5.03
CA ALA A 112 -0.99 26.13 -4.75
C ALA A 112 -0.58 24.66 -5.00
N ASN A 113 -0.14 24.39 -6.23
CA ASN A 113 0.16 23.04 -6.69
C ASN A 113 1.52 22.56 -6.15
N ARG A 114 2.48 23.47 -5.94
CA ARG A 114 3.81 23.13 -5.42
C ARG A 114 3.76 22.50 -4.02
N ILE A 115 2.95 23.05 -3.11
CA ILE A 115 2.84 22.52 -1.73
C ILE A 115 2.05 21.21 -1.72
N ALA A 116 0.98 21.09 -2.52
CA ALA A 116 0.24 19.84 -2.65
C ALA A 116 1.15 18.70 -3.13
N LEU A 117 2.03 19.00 -4.10
CA LEU A 117 3.03 18.06 -4.59
C LEU A 117 4.07 17.70 -3.54
N ALA A 118 4.53 18.66 -2.74
CA ALA A 118 5.45 18.41 -1.63
C ALA A 118 4.82 17.48 -0.58
N GLY A 119 3.53 17.66 -0.28
CA GLY A 119 2.78 16.75 0.60
C GLY A 119 2.75 15.32 0.07
N ILE A 120 2.43 15.13 -1.21
CA ILE A 120 2.41 13.81 -1.86
C ILE A 120 3.81 13.19 -1.95
N PHE A 121 4.84 14.02 -2.14
CA PHE A 121 6.22 13.53 -2.11
C PHE A 121 6.59 13.01 -0.72
N ALA A 122 6.19 13.75 0.32
CA ALA A 122 6.35 13.33 1.71
C ALA A 122 5.55 12.06 2.02
N THR A 123 4.31 11.91 1.52
CA THR A 123 3.54 10.65 1.69
C THR A 123 4.32 9.47 1.12
N GLY A 124 4.85 9.61 -0.10
CA GLY A 124 5.54 8.53 -0.80
C GLY A 124 6.81 8.10 -0.09
N VAL A 125 7.63 9.04 0.36
CA VAL A 125 8.86 8.72 1.11
C VAL A 125 8.54 8.04 2.44
N VAL A 126 7.55 8.54 3.20
CA VAL A 126 7.21 7.98 4.50
C VAL A 126 6.64 6.56 4.36
N THR A 127 5.70 6.35 3.44
CA THR A 127 5.12 5.02 3.18
C THR A 127 6.17 4.03 2.69
N MET A 128 7.08 4.45 1.81
CA MET A 128 8.18 3.62 1.33
C MET A 128 9.15 3.20 2.46
N ILE A 129 9.46 4.11 3.40
CA ILE A 129 10.28 3.77 4.59
C ILE A 129 9.54 2.75 5.48
N ILE A 130 8.25 2.95 5.72
CA ILE A 130 7.43 2.05 6.54
C ILE A 130 7.36 0.65 5.90
N SER A 131 7.11 0.58 4.59
CA SER A 131 7.11 -0.68 3.84
C SER A 131 8.46 -1.41 3.91
N CYS A 132 9.58 -0.70 3.79
CA CYS A 132 10.92 -1.30 3.96
C CYS A 132 11.12 -1.85 5.39
N LEU A 133 10.73 -1.09 6.41
CA LEU A 133 10.79 -1.57 7.81
C LEU A 133 9.90 -2.80 8.00
N ARG A 134 8.72 -2.84 7.38
CA ARG A 134 7.83 -4.00 7.45
C ARG A 134 8.48 -5.24 6.84
N ILE A 135 9.07 -5.12 5.65
CA ILE A 135 9.76 -6.24 4.99
C ILE A 135 10.94 -6.73 5.82
N TYR A 136 11.72 -5.82 6.40
CA TYR A 136 12.82 -6.17 7.31
C TYR A 136 12.35 -6.94 8.54
N ASN A 137 11.27 -6.50 9.19
CA ASN A 137 10.69 -7.19 10.34
C ASN A 137 10.09 -8.56 9.96
N LEU A 138 9.48 -8.68 8.77
CA LEU A 138 9.01 -9.98 8.25
C LEU A 138 10.17 -10.96 8.02
N ASP A 139 11.31 -10.47 7.52
CA ASP A 139 12.46 -11.32 7.25
C ASP A 139 13.10 -11.85 8.55
N GLN A 140 13.15 -11.02 9.58
CA GLN A 140 13.65 -11.34 10.93
C GLN A 140 12.63 -12.10 11.80
N THR A 141 11.48 -12.50 11.26
CA THR A 141 10.45 -13.19 12.05
C THR A 141 10.84 -14.62 12.34
N ASP A 142 11.20 -14.89 13.60
CA ASP A 142 11.46 -16.23 14.13
C ASP A 142 10.13 -16.90 14.54
N TYR A 143 9.85 -18.09 14.00
CA TYR A 143 8.56 -18.80 14.17
C TYR A 143 8.41 -19.49 15.54
N THR A 144 9.43 -19.41 16.38
CA THR A 144 9.46 -19.98 17.73
C THR A 144 8.78 -19.08 18.77
N ASP A 145 8.81 -17.75 18.58
CA ASP A 145 8.19 -16.74 19.44
C ASP A 145 7.22 -15.82 18.67
N ILE A 146 6.19 -16.45 18.09
CA ILE A 146 5.18 -15.82 17.23
C ILE A 146 4.47 -14.65 17.94
N THR A 147 4.26 -14.74 19.26
CA THR A 147 3.55 -13.73 20.07
C THR A 147 4.26 -12.38 20.13
N TRP A 148 5.60 -12.35 20.15
CA TRP A 148 6.36 -11.10 20.25
C TRP A 148 6.59 -10.49 18.87
N THR A 149 6.93 -11.31 17.88
CA THR A 149 7.32 -10.83 16.54
C THR A 149 6.12 -10.54 15.64
N ALA A 150 4.99 -11.24 15.81
CA ALA A 150 3.75 -10.88 15.13
C ALA A 150 3.18 -9.54 15.62
N ALA A 151 3.39 -9.17 16.89
CA ALA A 151 2.90 -7.90 17.43
C ALA A 151 3.51 -6.69 16.71
N TYR A 152 4.83 -6.70 16.45
CA TYR A 152 5.49 -5.65 15.69
C TYR A 152 5.01 -5.59 14.25
N THR A 153 4.85 -6.74 13.59
CA THR A 153 4.34 -6.82 12.22
C THR A 153 2.92 -6.26 12.11
N LEU A 154 2.06 -6.56 13.10
CA LEU A 154 0.70 -6.03 13.18
C LEU A 154 0.69 -4.52 13.43
N LEU A 155 1.52 -4.00 14.34
CA LEU A 155 1.66 -2.57 14.61
C LEU A 155 2.01 -1.78 13.34
N TRP A 156 2.99 -2.27 12.56
CA TRP A 156 3.36 -1.65 11.29
C TRP A 156 2.24 -1.72 10.24
N SER A 157 1.48 -2.82 10.22
CA SER A 157 0.34 -2.98 9.31
C SER A 157 -0.82 -2.02 9.60
N PHE A 158 -0.95 -1.54 10.84
CA PHE A 158 -1.93 -0.50 11.22
C PHE A 158 -1.39 0.92 11.07
N SER A 159 -0.11 1.14 11.39
CA SER A 159 0.49 2.48 11.33
C SER A 159 0.64 2.97 9.90
N GLU A 160 0.99 2.08 8.96
CA GLU A 160 1.15 2.39 7.54
C GLU A 160 -0.09 3.07 6.92
N PRO A 161 -1.30 2.48 6.97
CA PRO A 161 -2.50 3.14 6.45
C PRO A 161 -2.90 4.38 7.24
N ALA A 162 -2.72 4.40 8.57
CA ALA A 162 -3.07 5.57 9.39
C ALA A 162 -2.22 6.81 9.04
N ILE A 163 -0.91 6.62 8.85
CA ILE A 163 0.01 7.65 8.40
C ILE A 163 -0.31 8.02 6.94
N GLY A 164 -0.56 7.04 6.07
CA GLY A 164 -0.96 7.26 4.69
C GLY A 164 -2.17 8.19 4.55
N ILE A 165 -3.25 7.94 5.32
CA ILE A 165 -4.46 8.78 5.34
C ILE A 165 -4.12 10.20 5.83
N SER A 166 -3.42 10.30 6.96
CA SER A 166 -3.11 11.59 7.58
C SER A 166 -2.35 12.50 6.63
N VAL A 167 -1.34 11.95 5.94
CA VAL A 167 -0.50 12.72 5.01
C VAL A 167 -1.25 12.94 3.68
N ALA A 168 -2.10 12.02 3.22
CA ALA A 168 -2.97 12.24 2.05
C ALA A 168 -3.99 13.37 2.25
N CYS A 169 -4.44 13.61 3.48
CA CYS A 169 -5.34 14.71 3.83
C CYS A 169 -4.62 16.06 4.01
N ALA A 170 -3.30 16.08 4.25
CA ALA A 170 -2.54 17.31 4.50
C ALA A 170 -2.65 18.38 3.38
N PRO A 171 -2.62 18.04 2.07
CA PRO A 171 -2.82 19.01 0.99
C PRO A 171 -4.20 19.70 1.01
N LEU A 172 -5.23 19.03 1.53
CA LEU A 172 -6.62 19.51 1.55
C LEU A 172 -6.91 20.48 2.70
N LEU A 173 -6.11 20.46 3.78
CA LEU A 173 -6.26 21.36 4.94
C LEU A 173 -5.75 22.78 4.67
N ARG A 174 -5.07 22.99 3.53
CA ARG A 174 -4.48 24.29 3.17
C ARG A 174 -5.45 25.47 3.10
N PRO A 175 -6.70 25.37 2.63
CA PRO A 175 -7.62 26.52 2.58
C PRO A 175 -8.03 27.04 3.96
N LEU A 176 -7.70 26.33 5.05
CA LEU A 176 -8.04 26.70 6.42
C LEU A 176 -6.93 27.49 7.14
N PHE A 177 -5.78 27.72 6.51
CA PHE A 177 -4.64 28.47 7.07
C PHE A 177 -4.15 29.57 6.12
#